data_AF-A0A7S3I0R3-F1
#
_entry.id   AF-A0A7S3I0R3-F1
#
_cell.length_a   1.000
_cell.length_b   1.000
_cell.length_c   1.000
_cell.angle_alpha   90.00
_cell.angle_beta   90.00
_cell.angle_gamma   90.00
#
_symmetry.space_group_name_H-M   'P 1'
#
loop_
_entity.id
_entity.type
_entity.pdbx_description
1 polymer ?
#
loop_
_entity_poly.entity_id
_entity_poly.type
_entity_poly.pdbx_seq_one_letter_code
_entity_poly.pdbx_strand_id
1 'polypeptide(L)'
;MLEWAGVSFGEETVLRLQKSIKRLAIMSGAESLRFGGKIFGTESDYWIAIGRLPQAEEDSRDPEAEIRGKGVNESVFWVTPNLLDDWVQLPDCSPLHVKQARQ
;
A
#
# COMPACT_ATOMS: atom_id res chain seq x y z
N MET A 1 17.07 -5.20 -12.55
CA MET A 1 16.25 -6.28 -13.14
C MET A 1 15.10 -5.72 -13.98
N LEU A 2 14.21 -4.87 -13.46
CA LEU A 2 13.17 -4.21 -14.27
C LEU A 2 13.71 -3.19 -15.27
N GLU A 3 14.84 -2.54 -14.95
CA GLU A 3 15.55 -1.63 -15.85
C GLU A 3 15.94 -2.27 -17.18
N TRP A 4 16.26 -3.57 -17.19
CA TRP A 4 16.62 -4.29 -18.40
C TRP A 4 15.42 -4.47 -19.33
N ALA A 5 14.20 -4.44 -18.79
CA ALA A 5 12.95 -4.45 -19.56
C ALA A 5 12.50 -3.04 -19.96
N GLY A 6 13.31 -1.99 -19.72
CA GLY A 6 12.97 -0.60 -19.99
C GLY A 6 11.98 0.02 -19.00
N VAL A 7 11.68 -0.67 -17.90
CA VAL A 7 10.77 -0.16 -16.86
C VAL A 7 11.58 0.24 -15.64
N SER A 8 11.73 1.55 -15.43
CA SER A 8 12.39 2.09 -14.25
C SER A 8 11.82 3.44 -13.84
N PHE A 9 11.90 3.72 -12.55
CA PHE A 9 11.61 5.04 -11.97
C PHE A 9 12.89 5.89 -11.83
N GLY A 10 14.03 5.39 -12.29
CA GLY A 10 15.36 5.96 -12.12
C GLY A 10 16.07 5.44 -10.87
N GLU A 11 17.40 5.28 -10.95
CA GLU A 11 18.22 4.68 -9.89
C GLU A 11 18.07 5.39 -8.55
N GLU A 12 18.06 6.73 -8.56
CA GLU A 12 17.93 7.53 -7.34
C GLU A 12 16.57 7.32 -6.66
N THR A 13 15.48 7.34 -7.43
CA THR A 13 14.13 7.10 -6.91
C THR A 13 14.00 5.69 -6.37
N VAL A 14 14.58 4.69 -7.04
CA VAL A 14 14.60 3.30 -6.58
C VAL A 14 15.35 3.17 -5.26
N LEU A 15 16.49 3.84 -5.11
CA LEU A 15 17.24 3.86 -3.85
C LEU A 15 16.42 4.51 -2.72
N ARG A 16 15.81 5.67 -2.99
CA ARG A 16 14.93 6.37 -2.03
C ARG A 16 13.75 5.48 -1.63
N LEU A 17 13.12 4.81 -2.59
CA LEU A 17 12.03 3.87 -2.38
C LEU A 17 12.46 2.70 -1.49
N GLN A 18 13.62 2.11 -1.76
CA GLN A 18 14.17 1.01 -0.96
C GLN A 18 14.40 1.45 0.50
N LYS A 19 14.95 2.65 0.73
CA LYS A 19 15.16 3.17 2.09
C LYS A 19 13.84 3.49 2.79
N SER A 20 12.88 4.08 2.08
CA SER A 20 11.57 4.43 2.60
C SER A 20 10.77 3.18 3.01
N ILE A 21 10.73 2.15 2.16
CA ILE A 21 10.08 0.86 2.47
C ILE A 21 10.77 0.16 3.64
N LYS A 22 12.11 0.22 3.74
CA LYS A 22 12.83 -0.35 4.88
C LYS A 22 12.47 0.36 6.20
N ARG A 23 12.31 1.69 6.17
CA ARG A 23 11.82 2.46 7.33
C ARG A 23 10.38 2.06 7.69
N LEU A 24 9.51 1.95 6.69
CA LEU A 24 8.13 1.51 6.88
C LEU A 24 8.05 0.11 7.51
N ALA A 25 8.86 -0.84 7.06
CA ALA A 25 8.87 -2.20 7.61
C ALA A 25 9.21 -2.22 9.12
N ILE A 26 10.10 -1.34 9.56
CA ILE A 26 10.48 -1.22 10.98
C ILE A 26 9.36 -0.56 11.79
N MET A 27 8.68 0.45 11.23
CA MET A 27 7.66 1.22 11.95
C MET A 27 6.29 0.53 12.00
N SER A 28 5.88 -0.15 10.93
CA SER A 28 4.55 -0.74 10.79
C SER A 28 4.37 -2.09 11.48
N GLY A 29 5.46 -2.80 11.80
CA GLY A 29 5.39 -4.16 12.35
C GLY A 29 4.81 -5.21 11.38
N ALA A 30 4.71 -4.90 10.08
CA ALA A 30 4.19 -5.83 9.07
C ALA A 30 5.09 -7.08 8.92
N GLU A 31 4.48 -8.25 8.76
CA GLU A 31 5.21 -9.52 8.59
C GLU A 31 5.94 -9.59 7.25
N SER A 32 5.32 -8.99 6.23
CA SER A 32 5.86 -8.92 4.89
C SER A 32 5.44 -7.61 4.25
N LEU A 33 6.34 -7.00 3.49
CA LEU A 33 6.12 -5.74 2.79
C LEU A 33 6.69 -5.84 1.39
N ARG A 34 5.93 -5.37 0.40
CA ARG A 34 6.25 -5.37 -1.02
C ARG A 34 5.87 -4.02 -1.62
N PHE A 35 6.63 -3.57 -2.61
CA PHE A 35 6.22 -2.44 -3.42
C PHE A 35 5.03 -2.83 -4.31
N GLY A 36 3.92 -2.08 -4.19
CA GLY A 36 2.69 -2.31 -4.96
C GLY A 36 2.68 -1.58 -6.30
N GLY A 37 3.26 -0.38 -6.35
CA GLY A 37 3.29 0.41 -7.57
C GLY A 37 3.20 1.90 -7.30
N LYS A 38 2.94 2.65 -8.37
CA LYS A 38 2.69 4.08 -8.35
C LYS A 38 1.41 4.37 -9.13
N ILE A 39 0.53 5.17 -8.55
CA ILE A 39 -0.66 5.70 -9.21
C ILE A 39 -0.43 7.17 -9.50
N PHE A 40 -0.63 7.57 -10.76
CA PHE A 40 -0.53 8.97 -11.16
C PHE A 40 -1.86 9.67 -10.90
N GLY A 41 -1.81 10.79 -10.19
CA GLY A 41 -2.97 11.65 -9.97
C GLY A 41 -2.87 12.94 -10.77
N THR A 42 -3.93 13.73 -10.77
CA THR A 42 -3.94 15.03 -11.47
C THR A 42 -3.10 16.08 -10.73
N GLU A 43 -3.13 16.06 -9.39
CA GLU A 43 -2.41 17.02 -8.54
C GLU A 43 -1.18 16.41 -7.87
N SER A 44 -1.21 15.12 -7.57
CA SER A 44 -0.14 14.42 -6.87
C SER A 44 -0.17 12.93 -7.20
N ASP A 45 1.02 12.34 -7.27
CA ASP A 45 1.18 10.91 -7.48
C ASP A 45 1.27 10.18 -6.14
N TYR A 46 0.81 8.93 -6.10
CA TYR A 46 0.84 8.11 -4.89
C TYR A 46 1.70 6.87 -5.09
N TRP A 47 2.67 6.69 -4.19
CA TRP A 47 3.44 5.45 -4.06
C TRP A 47 2.70 4.49 -3.14
N ILE A 48 2.69 3.21 -3.50
CA ILE A 48 1.90 2.20 -2.80
C ILE A 48 2.82 1.07 -2.34
N ALA A 49 2.69 0.71 -1.07
CA ALA A 49 3.27 -0.49 -0.48
C ALA A 49 2.15 -1.42 -0.02
N ILE A 50 2.37 -2.71 -0.16
CA ILE A 50 1.42 -3.77 0.14
C ILE A 50 2.09 -4.74 1.10
N GLY A 51 1.40 -5.17 2.13
CA GLY A 51 1.95 -6.10 3.10
C GLY A 51 0.89 -6.87 3.86
N ARG A 52 1.34 -7.73 4.77
CA ARG A 52 0.45 -8.47 5.66
C ARG A 52 0.62 -7.97 7.08
N LEU A 53 -0.50 -7.58 7.68
CA LEU A 53 -0.60 -7.19 9.08
C LEU A 53 -1.83 -7.90 9.66
N PRO A 54 -1.65 -8.95 10.48
CA PRO A 54 -2.74 -9.84 10.87
C PRO A 54 -3.77 -9.21 11.83
N GLN A 55 -3.41 -8.15 12.57
CA GLN A 55 -4.27 -7.60 13.62
C GLN A 55 -4.77 -6.19 13.30
N ALA A 56 -6.10 -6.06 13.16
CA ALA A 56 -6.96 -4.89 13.43
C ALA A 56 -6.45 -3.83 14.43
N GLU A 57 -6.17 -2.58 14.06
CA GLU A 57 -6.19 -1.48 15.07
C GLU A 57 -7.62 -0.98 15.29
N GLU A 58 -8.44 -0.95 14.23
CA GLU A 58 -9.86 -0.64 14.29
C GLU A 58 -10.68 -1.76 13.66
N ASP A 59 -11.74 -2.20 14.35
CA ASP A 59 -12.70 -3.15 13.80
C ASP A 59 -13.57 -2.49 12.73
N SER A 60 -13.77 -3.20 11.62
CA SER A 60 -14.66 -2.80 10.54
C SER A 60 -16.08 -2.63 11.10
N ARG A 61 -16.68 -1.45 10.92
CA ARG A 61 -18.07 -1.18 11.36
C ARG A 61 -19.13 -1.83 10.46
N ASP A 62 -18.72 -2.32 9.30
CA ASP A 62 -19.60 -2.91 8.30
C ASP A 62 -19.65 -4.45 8.47
N PRO A 63 -20.81 -5.04 8.80
CA PRO A 63 -20.95 -6.49 8.97
C PRO A 63 -20.77 -7.28 7.68
N GLU A 64 -20.87 -6.66 6.50
CA GLU A 64 -20.58 -7.32 5.22
C GLU A 64 -19.10 -7.26 4.83
N ALA A 65 -18.28 -6.47 5.52
CA ALA A 65 -16.85 -6.40 5.25
C ALA A 65 -16.14 -7.68 5.68
N GLU A 66 -15.24 -8.17 4.82
CA GLU A 66 -14.41 -9.32 5.16
C GLU A 66 -13.41 -8.95 6.26
N ILE A 67 -13.24 -9.83 7.25
CA ILE A 67 -12.30 -9.60 8.34
C ILE A 67 -10.86 -9.49 7.84
N ARG A 68 -10.04 -8.68 8.53
CA ARG A 68 -8.61 -8.56 8.23
C ARG A 68 -7.92 -9.93 8.23
N GLY A 69 -7.05 -10.14 7.24
CA GLY A 69 -6.34 -11.39 7.02
C GLY A 69 -7.11 -12.43 6.21
N LYS A 70 -8.33 -12.12 5.71
CA LYS A 70 -9.09 -13.01 4.82
C LYS A 70 -9.58 -12.28 3.57
N GLY A 71 -9.57 -13.03 2.47
CA GLY A 71 -10.07 -12.62 1.16
C GLY A 71 -9.49 -11.28 0.70
N VAL A 72 -10.35 -10.29 0.46
CA VAL A 72 -9.96 -8.96 -0.06
C VAL A 72 -9.10 -8.19 0.95
N ASN A 73 -9.38 -8.33 2.25
CA ASN A 73 -8.66 -7.66 3.33
C ASN A 73 -7.51 -8.51 3.89
N GLU A 74 -6.99 -9.47 3.11
CA GLU A 74 -5.77 -10.22 3.47
C GLU A 74 -4.52 -9.32 3.46
N SER A 75 -4.46 -8.37 2.53
CA SER A 75 -3.33 -7.45 2.39
C SER A 75 -3.71 -6.04 2.84
N VAL A 76 -2.79 -5.41 3.56
CA VAL A 76 -2.87 -4.01 3.98
C VAL A 76 -2.07 -3.15 3.02
N PHE A 77 -2.60 -1.96 2.75
CA PHE A 77 -2.01 -1.00 1.83
C PHE A 77 -1.54 0.24 2.59
N TRP A 78 -0.34 0.71 2.24
CA TRP A 78 0.19 1.98 2.68
C TRP A 78 0.46 2.87 1.49
N VAL A 79 0.18 4.16 1.64
CA VAL A 79 0.39 5.16 0.59
C VAL A 79 1.18 6.36 1.07
N THR A 80 1.98 6.94 0.16
CA THR A 80 2.62 8.23 0.38
C THR A 80 2.77 9.00 -0.93
N PRO A 81 2.54 10.33 -0.95
CA PRO A 81 2.85 11.14 -2.11
C PRO A 81 4.36 11.40 -2.28
N ASN A 82 5.14 11.24 -1.21
CA ASN A 82 6.55 11.56 -1.18
C ASN A 82 7.33 10.53 -0.33
N LEU A 83 8.34 9.91 -0.93
CA LEU A 83 9.12 8.84 -0.31
C LEU A 83 9.90 9.26 0.95
N LEU A 84 10.04 10.57 1.18
CA LEU A 84 10.68 11.12 2.38
C LEU A 84 9.70 11.28 3.56
N ASP A 85 8.40 11.34 3.26
CA ASP A 85 7.34 11.49 4.25
C ASP A 85 6.89 10.15 4.81
N ASP A 86 6.11 10.19 5.89
CA ASP A 86 5.57 9.00 6.51
C ASP A 86 4.46 8.37 5.64
N TRP A 87 4.36 7.05 5.73
CA TRP A 87 3.36 6.29 4.99
C TRP A 87 2.04 6.24 5.77
N VAL A 88 0.94 6.46 5.07
CA VAL A 88 -0.41 6.40 5.64
C VAL A 88 -1.01 5.04 5.32
N GLN A 89 -1.49 4.32 6.34
CA GLN A 89 -2.21 3.07 6.17
C GLN A 89 -3.63 3.36 5.66
N LEU A 90 -4.07 2.64 4.63
CA LEU A 90 -5.43 2.72 4.13
C LEU A 90 -6.39 1.88 4.97
N PRO A 91 -7.68 2.27 5.03
CA PRO A 91 -8.71 1.48 5.69
C PRO A 91 -9.01 0.18 4.91
N ASP A 92 -9.60 -0.79 5.62
CA ASP A 92 -10.06 -2.04 5.02
C ASP A 92 -11.17 -1.78 3.98
N CYS A 93 -11.21 -2.63 2.96
CA CYS A 93 -12.14 -2.47 1.85
C CYS A 93 -13.50 -3.10 2.17
N SER A 94 -14.59 -2.37 1.90
CA SER A 94 -15.96 -2.91 1.97
C SER A 94 -16.44 -3.36 0.58
N PRO A 95 -17.38 -4.33 0.49
CA PRO A 95 -17.96 -4.74 -0.78
C PRO A 95 -18.61 -3.58 -1.55
N LEU A 96 -19.15 -2.59 -0.84
CA LEU A 96 -19.75 -1.38 -1.42
C LEU A 96 -18.71 -0.54 -2.17
N HIS A 97 -17.51 -0.35 -1.60
CA HIS A 97 -16.44 0.40 -2.27
C HIS A 97 -16.07 -0.23 -3.62
N VAL A 98 -15.96 -1.57 -3.67
CA VAL A 98 -15.64 -2.29 -4.91
C VAL A 98 -16.75 -2.17 -5.95
N LYS A 99 -18.02 -2.26 -5.53
CA LYS A 99 -19.17 -2.12 -6.44
C LYS A 99 -19.24 -0.72 -7.02
N GLN A 100 -19.04 0.31 -6.20
CA GLN A 100 -19.14 1.71 -6.63
C GLN A 100 -17.95 2.13 -7.51
N ALA A 101 -16.75 1.63 -7.25
CA ALA A 101 -15.57 1.90 -8.06
C ALA A 101 -15.64 1.31 -9.48
N ARG A 102 -16.59 0.40 -9.76
CA ARG A 102 -16.80 -0.22 -11.07
C ARG A 102 -17.90 0.44 -11.90
N GLN A 103 -18.58 1.46 -11.36
CA GLN A 103 -19.58 2.25 -12.09
C GLN A 103 -18.91 3.37 -12.86
#